data_AF-A0A3D4UV25-F1
#
_entry.id   AF-A0A3D4UV25-F1
#
_cell.length_a   1.000
_cell.length_b   1.000
_cell.length_c   1.000
_cell.angle_alpha   90.00
_cell.angle_beta   90.00
_cell.angle_gamma   90.00
#
_symmetry.space_group_name_H-M   'P 1'
#
loop_
_entity.id
_entity.type
_entity.pdbx_description
1 polymer ?
#
loop_
_entity_poly.entity_id
_entity_poly.type
_entity_poly.pdbx_seq_one_letter_code
_entity_poly.pdbx_strand_id
1 'polypeptide(L)'
;IAGILDPKKGQPKKKPEEPKAEPSEAPETQEVQNSQAQSEATNEQASENTETEETTTELQEEPNLHQVKVQGQEIEVSLDELKAGYSRDSDYRQKTHNLGIEKRELDSQRESLRQTYDTRLSELNELIATADATVRQEQGSEDLQKLWEEDPTAAARLDYQMRQRNRQLDDVRTKAREAQTKQYEDFLNTQRELAAQKIPEYNDPNKADQFKVNMRNSLRSYGFNDQEIGQLADHRFLMVARDAMSYKNLKDKKPIVQKKVANAPKVV
;
A
#
# COMPACT_ATOMS: atom_id res chain seq x y z
N ILE A 1 -5.50 7.35 19.93
CA ILE A 1 -5.47 7.47 18.45
C ILE A 1 -6.25 6.29 17.88
N ALA A 2 -7.00 6.46 16.79
CA ALA A 2 -7.83 5.41 16.20
C ALA A 2 -6.98 4.44 15.37
N GLY A 3 -7.19 3.14 15.54
CA GLY A 3 -6.51 2.03 14.88
C GLY A 3 -7.18 1.61 13.56
N ILE A 4 -6.82 0.43 13.07
CA ILE A 4 -7.29 -0.11 11.78
C ILE A 4 -8.66 -0.81 11.87
N LEU A 5 -9.11 -1.21 13.07
CA LEU A 5 -10.45 -1.76 13.29
C LEU A 5 -11.51 -0.72 13.67
N ASP A 6 -11.11 0.53 13.90
CA ASP A 6 -12.04 1.58 14.24
C ASP A 6 -12.72 2.06 12.95
N PRO A 7 -14.05 2.02 12.83
CA PRO A 7 -14.74 2.67 11.71
C PRO A 7 -14.49 4.18 11.80
N LYS A 8 -13.49 4.70 11.08
CA LYS A 8 -13.29 6.16 10.97
C LYS A 8 -14.59 6.81 10.47
N LYS A 9 -15.06 7.84 11.20
CA LYS A 9 -16.09 8.85 10.85
C LYS A 9 -15.74 9.66 9.57
N GLY A 10 -15.41 9.01 8.47
CA GLY A 10 -14.80 9.66 7.30
C GLY A 10 -15.11 9.03 5.95
N GLN A 11 -16.14 8.20 5.84
CA GLN A 11 -16.77 7.92 4.55
C GLN A 11 -17.93 8.89 4.35
N PRO A 12 -18.03 9.58 3.20
CA PRO A 12 -19.23 10.35 2.91
C PRO A 12 -20.42 9.39 2.89
N LYS A 13 -21.43 9.68 3.70
CA LYS A 13 -22.73 9.02 3.64
C LYS A 13 -23.23 9.10 2.19
N LYS A 14 -23.17 8.01 1.42
CA LYS A 14 -24.02 7.86 0.24
C LYS A 14 -25.46 7.80 0.77
N LYS A 15 -26.21 8.88 0.54
CA LYS A 15 -27.68 8.86 0.63
C LYS A 15 -28.23 8.16 -0.63
N PRO A 16 -29.38 7.49 -0.51
CA PRO A 16 -29.81 6.42 -1.42
C PRO A 16 -30.42 6.93 -2.73
N GLU A 17 -30.19 6.17 -3.81
CA GLU A 17 -30.88 6.28 -5.10
C GLU A 17 -32.31 5.74 -5.03
N GLU A 18 -33.23 6.43 -5.72
CA GLU A 18 -34.12 5.93 -6.81
C GLU A 18 -35.24 6.97 -7.09
N PRO A 19 -35.98 6.94 -8.23
CA PRO A 19 -35.66 6.43 -9.57
C PRO A 19 -36.17 7.33 -10.76
N LYS A 20 -35.66 7.01 -11.97
CA LYS A 20 -36.31 7.04 -13.32
C LYS A 20 -36.82 8.37 -13.95
N ALA A 21 -36.23 8.73 -15.10
CA ALA A 21 -36.93 9.08 -16.36
C ALA A 21 -35.95 9.32 -17.54
N GLU A 22 -35.93 8.40 -18.50
CA GLU A 22 -35.76 8.67 -19.95
C GLU A 22 -37.17 8.87 -20.57
N PRO A 23 -37.38 9.30 -21.85
CA PRO A 23 -36.45 9.38 -22.99
C PRO A 23 -36.59 10.66 -23.87
N SER A 24 -35.71 10.84 -24.88
CA SER A 24 -36.10 11.07 -26.30
C SER A 24 -34.88 11.29 -27.23
N GLU A 25 -34.92 10.55 -28.35
CA GLU A 25 -34.33 10.67 -29.71
C GLU A 25 -33.89 12.07 -30.21
N ALA A 26 -33.00 12.28 -31.18
CA ALA A 26 -32.09 11.48 -32.04
C ALA A 26 -31.19 12.49 -32.83
N PRO A 27 -30.62 12.19 -34.02
CA PRO A 27 -29.21 11.86 -34.25
C PRO A 27 -28.45 12.88 -35.12
N GLU A 28 -27.11 12.87 -35.09
CA GLU A 28 -26.31 13.36 -36.22
C GLU A 28 -24.98 12.61 -36.35
N THR A 29 -24.77 12.11 -37.57
CA THR A 29 -23.62 11.45 -38.18
C THR A 29 -22.33 12.28 -38.14
N GLN A 30 -21.16 11.63 -37.99
CA GLN A 30 -20.12 11.62 -39.03
C GLN A 30 -18.87 10.79 -38.66
N GLU A 31 -18.52 9.94 -39.63
CA GLU A 31 -17.19 9.59 -40.15
C GLU A 31 -16.10 8.97 -39.27
N VAL A 32 -15.84 7.72 -39.66
CA VAL A 32 -14.75 6.83 -39.27
C VAL A 32 -13.51 7.22 -40.08
N GLN A 33 -12.40 7.58 -39.43
CA GLN A 33 -11.11 7.71 -40.11
C GLN A 33 -10.12 6.67 -39.58
N ASN A 34 -9.98 5.64 -40.40
CA ASN A 34 -9.01 4.56 -40.32
C ASN A 34 -7.62 5.12 -40.71
N SER A 35 -6.61 5.00 -39.83
CA SER A 35 -5.22 5.35 -40.16
C SER A 35 -4.38 4.08 -40.15
N GLN A 36 -4.08 3.60 -41.36
CA GLN A 36 -3.30 2.40 -41.64
C GLN A 36 -1.82 2.79 -41.78
N ALA A 37 -0.97 2.05 -41.09
CA ALA A 37 0.48 2.26 -41.08
C ALA A 37 1.12 1.90 -42.43
N GLN A 38 2.11 2.72 -42.76
CA GLN A 38 2.90 2.81 -43.98
C GLN A 38 3.81 1.57 -44.18
N SER A 39 3.62 0.86 -45.28
CA SER A 39 4.54 -0.16 -45.81
C SER A 39 5.35 0.43 -46.98
N GLU A 40 6.67 0.37 -46.87
CA GLU A 40 7.61 0.73 -47.93
C GLU A 40 7.55 -0.30 -49.08
N ALA A 41 7.23 0.20 -50.27
CA ALA A 41 7.30 -0.53 -51.52
C ALA A 41 8.72 -0.46 -52.09
N THR A 42 9.35 -1.61 -52.29
CA THR A 42 10.56 -1.75 -53.12
C THR A 42 10.16 -2.29 -54.48
N ASN A 43 10.23 -1.39 -55.46
CA ASN A 43 10.35 -1.50 -56.91
C ASN A 43 10.35 -2.91 -57.56
N GLU A 44 9.32 -3.19 -58.39
CA GLU A 44 9.33 -4.21 -59.44
C GLU A 44 9.56 -3.53 -60.81
N GLN A 45 10.60 -3.94 -61.53
CA GLN A 45 10.69 -3.77 -62.98
C GLN A 45 10.80 -5.15 -63.63
N ALA A 46 9.83 -5.45 -64.49
CA ALA A 46 9.79 -6.63 -65.33
C ALA A 46 10.76 -6.50 -66.50
N SER A 47 11.48 -7.58 -66.82
CA SER A 47 11.93 -7.86 -68.19
C SER A 47 12.15 -9.37 -68.40
N GLU A 48 11.30 -9.90 -69.27
CA GLU A 48 11.55 -10.89 -70.33
C GLU A 48 12.14 -12.30 -70.02
N ASN A 49 11.33 -13.30 -70.39
CA ASN A 49 11.67 -14.70 -70.57
C ASN A 49 12.88 -14.92 -71.48
N THR A 50 13.82 -15.76 -71.07
CA THR A 50 14.45 -16.75 -71.96
C THR A 50 14.85 -17.97 -71.15
N GLU A 51 14.34 -19.11 -71.61
CA GLU A 51 14.55 -20.47 -71.10
C GLU A 51 15.93 -20.99 -71.53
N THR A 52 16.76 -21.42 -70.56
CA THR A 52 17.80 -22.45 -70.76
C THR A 52 18.14 -23.09 -69.42
N GLU A 53 18.07 -24.42 -69.39
CA GLU A 53 18.46 -25.31 -68.29
C GLU A 53 19.92 -25.09 -67.87
N GLU A 54 20.13 -24.75 -66.60
CA GLU A 54 21.30 -25.23 -65.85
C GLU A 54 20.85 -25.56 -64.42
N THR A 55 20.94 -26.83 -64.08
CA THR A 55 20.68 -27.39 -62.75
C THR A 55 21.68 -26.83 -61.75
N THR A 56 21.42 -25.64 -61.22
CA THR A 56 22.03 -25.18 -59.97
C THR A 56 21.29 -25.90 -58.85
N THR A 57 21.99 -26.85 -58.22
CA THR A 57 21.56 -27.41 -56.95
C THR A 57 21.63 -26.28 -55.92
N GLU A 58 20.52 -25.57 -55.71
CA GLU A 58 20.29 -24.87 -54.45
C GLU A 58 20.32 -25.95 -53.36
N LEU A 59 21.45 -26.05 -52.66
CA LEU A 59 21.41 -26.58 -51.31
C LEU A 59 20.50 -25.65 -50.53
N GLN A 60 19.23 -26.02 -50.41
CA GLN A 60 18.41 -25.57 -49.29
C GLN A 60 19.18 -25.97 -48.03
N GLU A 61 19.88 -25.02 -47.41
CA GLU A 61 20.31 -25.15 -46.02
C GLU A 61 19.04 -25.39 -45.22
N GLU A 62 18.76 -26.66 -44.92
CA GLU A 62 17.74 -27.01 -43.95
C GLU A 62 18.06 -26.21 -42.68
N PRO A 63 17.10 -25.44 -42.13
CA PRO A 63 17.36 -24.71 -40.90
C PRO A 63 17.77 -25.74 -39.86
N ASN A 64 19.02 -25.66 -39.37
CA ASN A 64 19.51 -26.52 -38.29
C ASN A 64 18.71 -26.21 -37.02
N LEU A 65 17.59 -26.92 -36.89
CA LEU A 65 16.65 -26.88 -35.77
C LEU A 65 17.18 -27.82 -34.69
N HIS A 66 17.23 -27.30 -33.47
CA HIS A 66 17.68 -28.02 -32.29
C HIS A 66 16.52 -28.16 -31.30
N GLN A 67 16.27 -29.38 -30.85
CA GLN A 67 15.27 -29.65 -29.81
C GLN A 67 15.81 -29.25 -28.44
N VAL A 68 15.15 -28.27 -27.81
CA VAL A 68 15.47 -27.81 -26.45
C VAL A 68 14.23 -27.89 -25.57
N LYS A 69 14.46 -28.32 -24.32
CA LYS A 69 13.41 -28.52 -23.33
C LYS A 69 13.26 -27.30 -22.44
N VAL A 70 12.12 -26.61 -22.54
CA VAL A 70 11.79 -25.43 -21.72
C VAL A 70 10.54 -25.76 -20.91
N GLN A 71 10.61 -25.65 -19.58
CA GLN A 71 9.50 -25.96 -18.66
C GLN A 71 8.83 -27.33 -18.88
N GLY A 72 9.60 -28.32 -19.38
CA GLY A 72 9.11 -29.67 -19.61
C GLY A 72 8.54 -29.95 -21.01
N GLN A 73 8.40 -28.94 -21.87
CA GLN A 73 8.01 -29.09 -23.28
C GLN A 73 9.23 -29.05 -24.19
N GLU A 74 9.26 -29.93 -25.19
CA GLU A 74 10.31 -29.98 -26.22
C GLU A 74 9.93 -29.04 -27.36
N ILE A 75 10.80 -28.07 -27.64
CA ILE A 75 10.59 -27.03 -28.65
C ILE A 75 11.79 -27.06 -29.60
N GLU A 76 11.51 -27.06 -30.90
CA GLU A 76 12.54 -26.94 -31.92
C GLU A 76 12.88 -25.47 -32.16
N VAL A 77 14.15 -25.10 -31.97
CA VAL A 77 14.65 -23.73 -32.08
C VAL A 77 15.94 -23.70 -32.90
N SER A 78 16.16 -22.63 -33.66
CA SER A 78 17.41 -22.44 -34.41
C SER A 78 18.59 -22.11 -33.48
N LEU A 79 19.82 -22.25 -33.97
CA LEU A 79 21.03 -21.83 -33.23
C LEU A 79 21.01 -20.35 -32.82
N ASP A 80 20.44 -19.49 -33.64
CA ASP A 80 20.36 -18.06 -33.34
C ASP A 80 19.39 -17.77 -32.20
N GLU A 81 18.25 -18.48 -32.11
CA GLU A 81 17.33 -18.36 -30.98
C GLU A 81 17.93 -18.95 -29.70
N LEU A 82 18.79 -19.97 -29.78
CA LEU A 82 19.53 -20.47 -28.61
C LEU A 82 20.54 -19.46 -28.08
N LYS A 83 21.32 -18.83 -28.97
CA LYS A 83 22.26 -17.76 -28.57
C LYS A 83 21.50 -16.55 -28.00
N ALA A 84 20.40 -16.17 -28.64
CA ALA A 84 19.53 -15.10 -28.14
C ALA A 84 18.90 -15.46 -26.80
N GLY A 85 18.46 -16.70 -26.61
CA GLY A 85 17.91 -17.23 -25.36
C GLY A 85 18.94 -17.20 -24.21
N TYR A 86 20.18 -17.62 -24.45
CA TYR A 86 21.25 -17.53 -23.47
C TYR A 86 21.60 -16.08 -23.10
N SER A 87 21.66 -15.19 -24.10
CA SER A 87 21.88 -13.75 -23.89
C SER A 87 20.75 -13.15 -23.03
N ARG A 88 19.49 -13.42 -23.39
CA ARG A 88 18.31 -12.99 -22.64
C ARG A 88 18.27 -13.57 -21.22
N ASP A 89 18.60 -14.84 -21.01
CA ASP A 89 18.63 -15.48 -19.69
C ASP A 89 19.72 -14.88 -18.80
N SER A 90 20.93 -14.67 -19.35
CA SER A 90 22.01 -13.98 -18.65
C SER A 90 21.59 -12.57 -18.25
N ASP A 91 21.03 -11.79 -19.17
CA ASP A 91 20.51 -10.44 -18.91
C ASP A 91 19.41 -10.46 -17.86
N TYR A 92 18.47 -11.41 -17.94
CA TYR A 92 17.37 -11.55 -17.00
C TYR A 92 17.89 -11.89 -15.60
N ARG A 93 18.86 -12.79 -15.47
CA ARG A 93 19.51 -13.14 -14.21
C ARG A 93 20.24 -11.94 -13.61
N GLN A 94 21.02 -11.23 -14.42
CA GLN A 94 21.74 -10.03 -13.96
C GLN A 94 20.77 -8.95 -13.52
N LYS A 95 19.74 -8.65 -14.32
CA LYS A 95 18.70 -7.66 -13.97
C LYS A 95 17.93 -8.07 -12.72
N THR A 96 17.55 -9.33 -12.60
CA THR A 96 16.82 -9.84 -11.41
C THR A 96 17.70 -9.79 -10.16
N HIS A 97 18.99 -10.12 -10.28
CA HIS A 97 19.94 -10.00 -9.20
C HIS A 97 20.14 -8.55 -8.77
N ASN A 98 20.38 -7.65 -9.72
CA ASN A 98 20.54 -6.21 -9.49
C ASN A 98 19.27 -5.61 -8.87
N LEU A 99 18.09 -5.97 -9.37
CA LEU A 99 16.81 -5.54 -8.81
C LEU A 99 16.58 -6.07 -7.38
N GLY A 100 17.06 -7.28 -7.09
CA GLY A 100 17.06 -7.82 -5.73
C GLY A 100 17.97 -7.05 -4.77
N ILE A 101 19.16 -6.64 -5.23
CA ILE A 101 20.07 -5.79 -4.46
C ILE A 101 19.46 -4.41 -4.26
N GLU A 102 18.98 -3.77 -5.33
CA GLU A 102 18.38 -2.44 -5.29
C GLU A 102 17.18 -2.38 -4.35
N LYS A 103 16.29 -3.37 -4.39
CA LYS A 103 15.17 -3.47 -3.43
C LYS A 103 15.66 -3.53 -1.99
N ARG A 104 16.67 -4.36 -1.72
CA ARG A 104 17.21 -4.54 -0.36
C ARG A 104 17.88 -3.27 0.16
N GLU A 105 18.57 -2.54 -0.71
CA GLU A 105 19.17 -1.24 -0.41
C GLU A 105 18.12 -0.13 -0.22
N LEU A 106 17.07 -0.12 -1.04
CA LEU A 106 15.98 0.83 -0.89
C LEU A 106 15.26 0.59 0.46
N ASP A 107 15.03 -0.66 0.82
CA ASP A 107 14.41 -1.01 2.11
C ASP A 107 15.31 -0.64 3.30
N SER A 108 16.64 -0.80 3.19
CA SER A 108 17.58 -0.37 4.24
C SER A 108 17.62 1.17 4.39
N GLN A 109 17.57 1.91 3.28
CA GLN A 109 17.49 3.37 3.27
C GLN A 109 16.16 3.88 3.86
N ARG A 110 15.04 3.23 3.53
CA ARG A 110 13.74 3.55 4.13
C ARG A 110 13.75 3.36 5.65
N GLU A 111 14.31 2.25 6.12
CA GLU A 111 14.38 1.95 7.55
C GLU A 111 15.31 2.92 8.28
N SER A 112 16.48 3.25 7.72
CA SER A 112 17.39 4.23 8.32
C SER A 112 16.80 5.65 8.34
N LEU A 113 16.09 6.05 7.28
CA LEU A 113 15.38 7.33 7.24
C LEU A 113 14.29 7.40 8.30
N ARG A 114 13.51 6.31 8.46
CA ARG A 114 12.48 6.20 9.48
C ARG A 114 13.07 6.31 10.89
N GLN A 115 14.13 5.55 11.18
CA GLN A 115 14.81 5.61 12.48
C GLN A 115 15.38 7.00 12.79
N THR A 116 15.98 7.65 11.78
CA THR A 116 16.47 9.02 11.91
C THR A 116 15.32 9.97 12.21
N TYR A 117 14.21 9.85 11.48
CA TYR A 117 13.03 10.68 11.69
C TYR A 117 12.44 10.48 13.10
N ASP A 118 12.30 9.24 13.55
CA ASP A 118 11.79 8.91 14.90
C ASP A 118 12.70 9.47 15.99
N THR A 119 14.02 9.38 15.82
CA THR A 119 15.02 9.96 16.73
C THR A 119 14.87 11.48 16.81
N ARG A 120 14.81 12.16 15.65
CA ARG A 120 14.61 13.61 15.56
C ARG A 120 13.31 14.07 16.22
N LEU A 121 12.24 13.30 16.06
CA LEU A 121 10.95 13.60 16.68
C LEU A 121 11.02 13.44 18.20
N SER A 122 11.75 12.44 18.71
CA SER A 122 12.00 12.26 20.13
C SER A 122 12.84 13.41 20.71
N GLU A 123 13.94 13.77 20.06
CA GLU A 123 14.80 14.90 20.42
C GLU A 123 14.00 16.22 20.45
N LEU A 124 13.14 16.45 19.45
CA LEU A 124 12.28 17.63 19.38
C LEU A 124 11.31 17.67 20.59
N ASN A 125 10.70 16.54 20.94
CA ASN A 125 9.79 16.47 22.08
C ASN A 125 10.51 16.74 23.41
N GLU A 126 11.75 16.26 23.57
CA GLU A 126 12.59 16.56 24.73
C GLU A 126 12.97 18.05 24.80
N LEU A 127 13.35 18.64 23.67
CA LEU A 127 13.66 20.08 23.58
C LEU A 127 12.43 20.93 23.94
N ILE A 128 11.24 20.55 23.47
CA ILE A 128 9.99 21.21 23.84
C ILE A 128 9.75 21.09 25.36
N ALA A 129 9.90 19.89 25.94
CA ALA A 129 9.67 19.65 27.36
C ALA A 129 10.64 20.45 28.25
N THR A 130 11.92 20.54 27.86
CA THR A 130 12.93 21.33 28.57
C THR A 130 12.64 22.83 28.45
N ALA A 131 12.31 23.32 27.26
CA ALA A 131 11.93 24.73 27.07
C ALA A 131 10.68 25.09 27.88
N ASP A 132 9.71 24.18 27.98
CA ASP A 132 8.51 24.34 28.78
C ASP A 132 8.79 24.44 30.28
N ALA A 133 9.70 23.59 30.78
CA ALA A 133 10.14 23.64 32.17
C ALA A 133 10.82 24.98 32.47
N THR A 134 11.70 25.46 31.58
CA THR A 134 12.38 26.76 31.72
C THR A 134 11.37 27.90 31.75
N VAL A 135 10.42 27.95 30.80
CA VAL A 135 9.41 29.03 30.78
C VAL A 135 8.54 29.01 32.04
N ARG A 136 8.15 27.83 32.54
CA ARG A 136 7.38 27.73 33.81
C ARG A 136 8.19 28.20 35.01
N GLN A 137 9.48 27.87 35.07
CA GLN A 137 10.36 28.32 36.14
C GLN A 137 10.54 29.84 36.13
N GLU A 138 10.71 30.45 34.94
CA GLU A 138 10.85 31.89 34.81
C GLU A 138 9.52 32.65 35.07
N GLN A 139 8.36 32.04 34.80
CA GLN A 139 7.04 32.64 35.07
C GLN A 139 6.62 32.53 36.54
N GLY A 140 6.98 31.44 37.20
CA GLY A 140 6.63 31.17 38.60
C GLY A 140 7.63 31.71 39.62
N SER A 141 8.65 32.45 39.20
CA SER A 141 9.63 33.01 40.13
C SER A 141 9.02 34.19 40.90
N GLU A 142 9.24 34.20 42.21
CA GLU A 142 8.89 35.31 43.12
C GLU A 142 9.50 36.65 42.65
N ASP A 143 10.55 36.56 41.84
CA ASP A 143 11.25 37.69 41.21
C ASP A 143 10.38 38.48 40.24
N LEU A 144 9.48 37.84 39.49
CA LEU A 144 8.63 38.57 38.55
C LEU A 144 7.63 39.47 39.29
N GLN A 145 7.11 39.00 40.41
CA GLN A 145 6.18 39.75 41.24
C GLN A 145 6.87 40.93 41.94
N LYS A 146 8.09 40.72 42.46
CA LYS A 146 8.92 41.80 43.00
C LYS A 146 9.27 42.85 41.93
N LEU A 147 9.57 42.42 40.71
CA LEU A 147 9.88 43.33 39.61
C LEU A 147 8.68 44.23 39.24
N TRP A 148 7.44 43.74 39.38
CA TRP A 148 6.24 44.57 39.20
C TRP A 148 6.08 45.66 40.27
N GLU A 149 6.58 45.41 41.48
CA GLU A 149 6.56 46.38 42.59
C GLU A 149 7.71 47.41 42.47
N GLU A 150 8.89 46.98 42.00
CA GLU A 150 10.09 47.82 41.88
C GLU A 150 10.16 48.62 40.57
N ASP A 151 9.89 47.99 39.41
CA ASP A 151 9.88 48.62 38.09
C ASP A 151 8.81 47.99 37.16
N PRO A 152 7.59 48.58 37.14
CA PRO A 152 6.50 48.10 36.30
C PRO A 152 6.83 48.10 34.80
N THR A 153 7.72 48.97 34.34
CA THR A 153 8.06 49.07 32.91
C THR A 153 9.01 47.95 32.48
N ALA A 154 9.99 47.61 33.31
CA ALA A 154 10.85 46.45 33.10
C ALA A 154 10.05 45.15 33.18
N ALA A 155 9.14 45.03 34.17
CA ALA A 155 8.25 43.88 34.30
C ALA A 155 7.35 43.69 33.06
N ALA A 156 6.75 44.76 32.54
CA ALA A 156 5.92 44.70 31.34
C ALA A 156 6.70 44.26 30.08
N ARG A 157 7.96 44.67 29.93
CA ARG A 157 8.83 44.23 28.81
C ARG A 157 9.16 42.74 28.93
N LEU A 158 9.51 42.29 30.14
CA LEU A 158 9.82 40.88 30.39
C LEU A 158 8.59 40.00 30.16
N ASP A 159 7.43 40.39 30.68
CA ASP A 159 6.16 39.70 30.45
C ASP A 159 5.78 39.64 28.95
N TYR A 160 6.02 40.71 28.19
CA TYR A 160 5.86 40.67 26.74
C TYR A 160 6.81 39.66 26.09
N GLN A 161 8.09 39.65 26.45
CA GLN A 161 9.07 38.69 25.93
C GLN A 161 8.68 37.24 26.26
N MET A 162 8.21 36.98 27.49
CA MET A 162 7.71 35.68 27.91
C MET A 162 6.51 35.23 27.09
N ARG A 163 5.53 36.12 26.88
CA ARG A 163 4.37 35.82 26.03
C ARG A 163 4.78 35.49 24.60
N GLN A 164 5.77 36.19 24.04
CA GLN A 164 6.30 35.88 22.71
C GLN A 164 6.97 34.49 22.68
N ARG A 165 7.80 34.17 23.67
CA ARG A 165 8.41 32.83 23.80
C ARG A 165 7.35 31.74 23.93
N ASN A 166 6.34 31.95 24.76
CA ASN A 166 5.28 30.97 24.97
C ASN A 166 4.47 30.72 23.69
N ARG A 167 4.17 31.77 22.91
CA ARG A 167 3.54 31.63 21.58
C ARG A 167 4.40 30.84 20.61
N GLN A 168 5.71 31.09 20.59
CA GLN A 168 6.64 30.33 19.74
C GLN A 168 6.70 28.86 20.16
N LEU A 169 6.75 28.57 21.46
CA LEU A 169 6.71 27.20 21.96
C LEU A 169 5.39 26.50 21.62
N ASP A 170 4.26 27.19 21.72
CA ASP A 170 2.96 26.65 21.33
C ASP A 170 2.88 26.32 19.83
N ASP A 171 3.46 27.16 18.97
CA ASP A 171 3.59 26.88 17.53
C ASP A 171 4.45 25.64 17.26
N VAL A 172 5.63 25.56 17.89
CA VAL A 172 6.53 24.39 17.76
C VAL A 172 5.88 23.11 18.29
N ARG A 173 5.18 23.17 19.44
CA ARG A 173 4.38 22.06 19.98
C ARG A 173 3.31 21.58 19.01
N THR A 174 2.61 22.52 18.38
CA THR A 174 1.54 22.21 17.42
C THR A 174 2.14 21.50 16.21
N LYS A 175 3.22 22.04 15.63
CA LYS A 175 3.92 21.41 14.51
C LYS A 175 4.48 20.02 14.85
N ALA A 176 5.04 19.85 16.05
CA ALA A 176 5.53 18.55 16.50
C ALA A 176 4.40 17.52 16.62
N ARG A 177 3.24 17.91 17.17
CA ARG A 177 2.04 17.04 17.25
C ARG A 177 1.48 16.72 15.87
N GLU A 178 1.46 17.68 14.96
CA GLU A 178 1.04 17.47 13.57
C GLU A 178 1.95 16.48 12.86
N ALA A 179 3.27 16.64 13.00
CA ALA A 179 4.26 15.71 12.46
C ALA A 179 4.09 14.29 13.01
N GLN A 180 3.91 14.15 14.33
CA GLN A 180 3.65 12.86 14.98
C GLN A 180 2.34 12.22 14.50
N THR A 181 1.29 13.03 14.36
CA THR A 181 -0.01 12.56 13.88
C THR A 181 0.12 12.06 12.45
N LYS A 182 0.79 12.82 11.57
CA LYS A 182 1.03 12.44 10.19
C LYS A 182 1.80 11.12 10.08
N GLN A 183 2.88 10.96 10.85
CA GLN A 183 3.62 9.68 10.90
C GLN A 183 2.73 8.51 11.31
N TYR A 184 1.91 8.72 12.34
CA TYR A 184 1.00 7.67 12.78
C TYR A 184 -0.08 7.36 11.74
N GLU A 185 -0.59 8.36 11.03
CA GLU A 185 -1.54 8.15 9.93
C GLU A 185 -0.92 7.41 8.75
N ASP A 186 0.32 7.75 8.37
CA ASP A 186 1.08 7.05 7.33
C ASP A 186 1.32 5.59 7.73
N PHE A 187 1.74 5.35 8.97
CA PHE A 187 1.84 4.00 9.52
C PHE A 187 0.52 3.24 9.42
N LEU A 188 -0.59 3.84 9.85
CA LEU A 188 -1.90 3.20 9.75
C LEU A 188 -2.29 2.90 8.30
N ASN A 189 -2.00 3.78 7.35
CA ASN A 189 -2.30 3.56 5.94
C ASN A 189 -1.56 2.32 5.43
N THR A 190 -0.26 2.22 5.68
CA THR A 190 0.53 1.03 5.34
C THR A 190 -0.02 -0.23 6.02
N GLN A 191 -0.39 -0.15 7.29
CA GLN A 191 -0.99 -1.30 7.99
C GLN A 191 -2.35 -1.71 7.39
N ARG A 192 -3.18 -0.76 6.94
CA ARG A 192 -4.44 -1.08 6.24
C ARG A 192 -4.20 -1.75 4.89
N GLU A 193 -3.20 -1.30 4.14
CA GLU A 193 -2.82 -1.94 2.86
C GLU A 193 -2.33 -3.37 3.06
N LEU A 194 -1.43 -3.59 4.03
CA LEU A 194 -0.96 -4.92 4.38
C LEU A 194 -2.10 -5.82 4.89
N ALA A 195 -3.00 -5.27 5.70
CA ALA A 195 -4.21 -5.98 6.13
C ALA A 195 -5.08 -6.39 4.94
N ALA A 196 -5.33 -5.49 3.98
CA ALA A 196 -6.12 -5.79 2.79
C ALA A 196 -5.46 -6.86 1.90
N GLN A 197 -4.13 -6.86 1.77
CA GLN A 197 -3.39 -7.86 1.01
C GLN A 197 -3.45 -9.26 1.66
N LYS A 198 -3.39 -9.34 2.99
CA LYS A 198 -3.37 -10.61 3.73
C LYS A 198 -4.75 -11.12 4.14
N ILE A 199 -5.73 -10.22 4.23
CA ILE A 199 -7.11 -10.48 4.64
C ILE A 199 -8.03 -9.88 3.58
N PRO A 200 -8.34 -10.61 2.50
CA PRO A 200 -9.17 -10.08 1.41
C PRO A 200 -10.55 -9.59 1.89
N GLU A 201 -11.13 -10.23 2.92
CA GLU A 201 -12.43 -9.84 3.49
C GLU A 201 -12.40 -8.48 4.19
N TYR A 202 -11.22 -7.95 4.55
CA TYR A 202 -11.06 -6.70 5.27
C TYR A 202 -11.39 -5.46 4.41
N ASN A 203 -11.20 -5.55 3.09
CA ASN A 203 -11.46 -4.47 2.14
C ASN A 203 -12.49 -4.84 1.05
N ASP A 204 -13.17 -5.98 1.20
CA ASP A 204 -14.26 -6.40 0.32
C ASP A 204 -15.50 -5.49 0.57
N PRO A 205 -16.03 -4.79 -0.45
CA PRO A 205 -17.14 -3.86 -0.27
C PRO A 205 -18.41 -4.46 0.35
N ASN A 206 -18.62 -5.78 0.19
CA ASN A 206 -19.81 -6.47 0.68
C ASN A 206 -19.57 -7.16 2.03
N LYS A 207 -18.31 -7.48 2.36
CA LYS A 207 -17.97 -8.26 3.56
C LYS A 207 -17.24 -7.47 4.64
N ALA A 208 -16.58 -6.36 4.30
CA ALA A 208 -15.70 -5.64 5.21
C ALA A 208 -16.40 -5.20 6.49
N ASP A 209 -17.62 -4.66 6.40
CA ASP A 209 -18.35 -4.18 7.57
C ASP A 209 -18.73 -5.33 8.51
N GLN A 210 -19.31 -6.40 7.96
CA GLN A 210 -19.64 -7.60 8.73
C GLN A 210 -18.39 -8.25 9.33
N PHE A 211 -17.31 -8.33 8.55
CA PHE A 211 -16.03 -8.88 8.99
C PHE A 211 -15.47 -8.08 10.18
N LYS A 212 -15.44 -6.76 10.09
CA LYS A 212 -14.97 -5.87 11.18
C LYS A 212 -15.84 -6.00 12.42
N VAL A 213 -17.17 -6.03 12.28
CA VAL A 213 -18.09 -6.24 13.41
C VAL A 213 -17.85 -7.59 14.08
N ASN A 214 -17.77 -8.67 13.30
CA ASN A 214 -17.49 -10.01 13.82
C ASN A 214 -16.11 -10.07 14.51
N MET A 215 -15.11 -9.36 13.97
CA MET A 215 -13.78 -9.25 14.58
C MET A 215 -13.84 -8.58 15.94
N ARG A 216 -14.48 -7.41 16.03
CA ARG A 216 -14.66 -6.71 17.31
C ARG A 216 -15.38 -7.60 18.32
N ASN A 217 -16.43 -8.30 17.92
CA ASN A 217 -17.19 -9.19 18.81
C ASN A 217 -16.35 -10.40 19.25
N SER A 218 -15.56 -10.97 18.36
CA SER A 218 -14.62 -12.05 18.69
C SER A 218 -13.61 -11.58 19.74
N LEU A 219 -12.97 -10.43 19.53
CA LEU A 219 -12.02 -9.83 20.47
C LEU A 219 -12.68 -9.53 21.83
N ARG A 220 -13.89 -8.96 21.85
CA ARG A 220 -14.64 -8.77 23.12
C ARG A 220 -14.87 -10.08 23.86
N SER A 221 -15.08 -11.19 23.15
CA SER A 221 -15.24 -12.51 23.79
C SER A 221 -13.95 -13.04 24.46
N TYR A 222 -12.80 -12.49 24.12
CA TYR A 222 -11.51 -12.73 24.79
C TYR A 222 -11.22 -11.73 25.93
N GLY A 223 -12.10 -10.76 26.18
CA GLY A 223 -11.97 -9.76 27.25
C GLY A 223 -11.42 -8.41 26.82
N PHE A 224 -11.16 -8.18 25.54
CA PHE A 224 -10.72 -6.86 25.06
C PHE A 224 -11.84 -5.82 25.17
N ASN A 225 -11.50 -4.63 25.65
CA ASN A 225 -12.42 -3.49 25.70
C ASN A 225 -12.41 -2.67 24.40
N ASP A 226 -13.37 -1.75 24.26
CA ASP A 226 -13.52 -0.97 23.02
C ASP A 226 -12.36 -0.01 22.74
N GLN A 227 -11.64 0.46 23.77
CA GLN A 227 -10.45 1.29 23.58
C GLN A 227 -9.28 0.46 23.05
N GLU A 228 -9.03 -0.73 23.61
CA GLU A 228 -7.97 -1.64 23.15
C GLU A 228 -8.21 -2.07 21.70
N ILE A 229 -9.45 -2.45 21.38
CA ILE A 229 -9.85 -2.80 20.01
C ILE A 229 -9.70 -1.59 19.09
N GLY A 230 -10.10 -0.41 19.57
CA GLY A 230 -9.99 0.85 18.84
C GLY A 230 -8.56 1.32 18.64
N GLN A 231 -7.58 0.85 19.42
CA GLN A 231 -6.16 1.19 19.28
C GLN A 231 -5.37 0.17 18.46
N LEU A 232 -6.00 -0.92 18.04
CA LEU A 232 -5.34 -1.96 17.27
C LEU A 232 -4.91 -1.41 15.91
N ALA A 233 -3.61 -1.18 15.74
CA ALA A 233 -3.05 -0.52 14.56
C ALA A 233 -2.29 -1.49 13.64
N ASP A 234 -1.71 -2.56 14.19
CA ASP A 234 -0.87 -3.51 13.45
C ASP A 234 -1.72 -4.64 12.81
N HIS A 235 -1.55 -4.84 11.51
CA HIS A 235 -2.28 -5.84 10.73
C HIS A 235 -2.02 -7.28 11.19
N ARG A 236 -0.87 -7.57 11.80
CA ARG A 236 -0.51 -8.91 12.28
C ARG A 236 -1.48 -9.36 13.37
N PHE A 237 -1.91 -8.45 14.23
CA PHE A 237 -2.93 -8.78 15.22
C PHE A 237 -4.29 -9.09 14.57
N LEU A 238 -4.63 -8.46 13.44
CA LEU A 238 -5.84 -8.82 12.70
C LEU A 238 -5.78 -10.21 12.12
N MET A 239 -4.60 -10.63 11.63
CA MET A 239 -4.41 -11.99 11.12
C MET A 239 -4.63 -13.01 12.25
N VAL A 240 -4.01 -12.80 13.40
CA VAL A 240 -4.19 -13.68 14.57
C VAL A 240 -5.65 -13.68 15.03
N ALA A 241 -6.30 -12.52 15.09
CA ALA A 241 -7.69 -12.41 15.51
C ALA A 241 -8.65 -13.08 14.50
N ARG A 242 -8.35 -13.02 13.20
CA ARG A 242 -9.06 -13.76 12.14
C ARG A 242 -8.92 -15.26 12.33
N ASP A 243 -7.71 -15.73 12.57
CA ASP A 243 -7.45 -17.16 12.79
C ASP A 243 -8.21 -17.66 14.02
N ALA A 244 -8.13 -16.93 15.13
CA ALA A 244 -8.89 -17.23 16.35
C ALA A 244 -10.41 -17.26 16.10
N MET A 245 -10.95 -16.27 15.37
CA MET A 245 -12.37 -16.24 15.00
C MET A 245 -12.76 -17.44 14.13
N SER A 246 -11.98 -17.75 13.10
CA SER A 246 -12.27 -18.86 12.19
C SER A 246 -12.23 -20.21 12.91
N TYR A 247 -11.26 -20.40 13.82
CA TYR A 247 -11.17 -21.59 14.66
C TYR A 247 -12.38 -21.73 15.59
N LYS A 248 -12.81 -20.63 16.23
CA LYS A 248 -14.01 -20.61 17.07
C LYS A 248 -15.26 -20.99 16.27
N ASN A 249 -15.43 -20.40 15.09
CA ASN A 249 -16.53 -20.72 14.18
C ASN A 249 -16.53 -22.20 13.75
N LEU A 250 -15.36 -22.79 13.51
CA LEU A 250 -15.25 -24.22 13.21
C LEU A 250 -15.65 -25.08 14.42
N LYS A 251 -15.16 -24.74 15.63
CA LYS A 251 -15.48 -25.46 16.86
C LYS A 251 -16.99 -25.43 17.16
N ASP A 252 -17.64 -24.29 16.96
CA ASP A 252 -19.07 -24.13 17.18
C ASP A 252 -19.91 -24.89 16.13
N LYS A 253 -19.40 -25.04 14.91
CA LYS A 253 -20.05 -25.80 13.82
C LYS A 253 -19.84 -27.32 13.91
N LYS A 254 -18.77 -27.80 14.54
CA LYS A 254 -18.47 -29.26 14.69
C LYS A 254 -19.67 -30.09 15.17
N PRO A 255 -20.37 -29.76 16.26
CA PRO A 255 -21.51 -30.57 16.72
C PRO A 255 -22.66 -30.62 15.71
N ILE A 256 -22.86 -29.54 14.92
CA ILE A 256 -23.88 -29.49 13.88
C ILE A 256 -23.53 -30.42 12.73
N VAL A 257 -22.26 -30.42 12.30
CA VAL A 257 -21.77 -31.31 11.23
C VAL A 257 -21.85 -32.77 11.67
N GLN A 258 -21.46 -33.09 12.90
CA GLN A 258 -21.58 -34.45 13.45
C GLN A 258 -23.03 -34.95 13.47
N LYS A 259 -23.99 -34.10 13.87
CA LYS A 259 -25.43 -34.44 13.80
C LYS A 259 -25.89 -34.68 12.36
N LYS A 260 -25.43 -33.87 11.39
CA LYS A 260 -25.78 -34.06 9.97
C LYS A 260 -25.21 -35.35 9.39
N VAL A 261 -23.97 -35.71 9.73
CA VAL A 261 -23.34 -36.96 9.28
C VAL A 261 -24.02 -38.18 9.91
N ALA A 262 -24.36 -38.13 11.20
CA ALA A 262 -25.08 -39.21 11.87
C ALA A 262 -26.49 -39.45 11.29
N ASN A 263 -27.13 -38.39 10.77
CA ASN A 263 -28.47 -38.45 10.19
C ASN A 263 -28.47 -38.64 8.66
N ALA A 264 -27.31 -38.80 8.02
CA ALA A 264 -27.24 -39.02 6.58
C ALA A 264 -27.70 -40.46 6.23
N PRO A 265 -28.55 -40.65 5.20
CA PRO A 265 -29.00 -41.98 4.79
C PRO A 265 -27.80 -42.81 4.31
N LYS A 266 -27.73 -44.08 4.73
CA LYS A 266 -26.69 -45.00 4.27
C LYS A 266 -26.94 -45.33 2.80
N VAL A 267 -25.92 -45.18 1.97
CA VAL A 267 -25.94 -45.63 0.59
C VAL A 267 -25.97 -47.17 0.63
N VAL A 268 -27.02 -47.76 0.03
CA VAL A 268 -27.21 -49.21 -0.11
C VAL A 268 -26.75 -49.64 -1.48
#